data_AF-A0A7C3MTR8-F1
#
_entry.id   AF-A0A7C3MTR8-F1
#
_cell.length_a   1.000
_cell.length_b   1.000
_cell.length_c   1.000
_cell.angle_alpha   90.00
_cell.angle_beta   90.00
_cell.angle_gamma   90.00
#
_symmetry.space_group_name_H-M   'P 1'
#
loop_
_entity.id
_entity.type
_entity.pdbx_description
1 polymer ?
#
loop_
_entity_poly.entity_id
_entity_poly.type
_entity_poly.pdbx_seq_one_letter_code
_entity_poly.pdbx_strand_id
1 'polypeptide(L)'
;MQVLQFRGGHSNLTYLLRFGEHEWVARRPPLGPLPKGGHDMSREYRVLSRLWQAFPPAPRAVLFCDDPSILGAPFFVMERRAGILIRMRQPLPPELGDSPATFTRLSEGFIDTLADLHAVDYEAVGLGTLGRPDGFLKRQIVGWMERWERAKTREVPMMEKLGAWFLDHMPPAQPPALLHNDFYLHNMMLDFKDPGHVVGVFDWEMSTLGDPMIDLGIAMGYWREEGDHELLEIAEVEPHTMKPGFLRRDQLVHRYALRTGRDVSSFQFYWAWAHWKNATVAEQIYVRYVRGQTTDPRFAAMGVQAPALAAAAARVAGRIGFKG
;
A
#
# COMPACT_ATOMS: atom_id res chain seq x y z
N MET A 1 -29.53 2.69 17.54
CA MET A 1 -28.16 2.83 17.00
C MET A 1 -27.38 1.58 17.36
N GLN A 2 -26.71 0.96 16.40
CA GLN A 2 -25.85 -0.20 16.63
C GLN A 2 -24.41 0.17 16.26
N VAL A 3 -23.44 -0.27 17.08
CA VAL A 3 -22.02 -0.10 16.82
C VAL A 3 -21.37 -1.47 16.78
N LEU A 4 -20.68 -1.81 15.69
CA LEU A 4 -19.94 -3.06 15.53
C LEU A 4 -18.51 -2.76 15.11
N GLN A 5 -17.53 -3.46 15.68
CA GLN A 5 -16.14 -3.31 15.26
C GLN A 5 -15.83 -4.24 14.09
N PHE A 6 -15.23 -3.72 13.02
CA PHE A 6 -14.65 -4.55 11.98
C PHE A 6 -13.38 -5.21 12.53
N ARG A 7 -13.30 -6.54 12.43
CA ARG A 7 -12.10 -7.30 12.81
C ARG A 7 -11.15 -7.37 11.60
N GLY A 8 -9.87 -7.06 11.80
CA GLY A 8 -8.82 -7.29 10.79
C GLY A 8 -7.82 -6.15 10.59
N GLY A 9 -8.12 -4.92 10.99
CA GLY A 9 -7.16 -3.81 10.94
C GLY A 9 -6.10 -3.90 12.05
N HIS A 10 -4.82 -3.78 11.71
CA HIS A 10 -3.72 -3.78 12.68
C HIS A 10 -3.25 -2.37 13.09
N SER A 11 -3.57 -1.33 12.30
CA SER A 11 -3.16 0.06 12.54
C SER A 11 -4.26 0.85 13.27
N ASN A 12 -5.33 1.21 12.55
CA ASN A 12 -6.45 1.98 13.09
C ASN A 12 -7.66 1.09 13.39
N LEU A 13 -8.49 1.54 14.33
CA LEU A 13 -9.74 0.85 14.68
C LEU A 13 -10.87 1.38 13.81
N THR A 14 -11.62 0.45 13.21
CA THR A 14 -12.70 0.75 12.28
C THR A 14 -14.02 0.15 12.80
N TYR A 15 -15.06 0.97 12.84
CA TYR A 15 -16.37 0.61 13.39
C TYR A 15 -17.48 0.90 12.39
N LEU A 16 -18.43 -0.02 12.28
CA LEU A 16 -19.73 0.22 11.65
C LEU A 16 -20.61 0.98 12.63
N LEU A 17 -21.18 2.10 12.18
CA LEU A 17 -22.25 2.82 12.84
C LEU A 17 -23.54 2.61 12.04
N ARG A 18 -24.56 2.02 12.66
CA ARG A 18 -25.86 1.77 12.01
C ARG A 18 -26.98 2.56 12.70
N PHE A 19 -27.70 3.34 11.89
CA PHE A 19 -28.86 4.16 12.26
C PHE A 19 -30.06 3.77 11.39
N GLY A 20 -30.82 2.76 11.82
CA GLY A 20 -31.86 2.17 10.96
C GLY A 20 -31.21 1.55 9.73
N GLU A 21 -31.67 1.95 8.54
CA GLU A 21 -31.13 1.51 7.24
C GLU A 21 -29.83 2.24 6.83
N HIS A 22 -29.43 3.29 7.55
CA HIS A 22 -28.23 4.06 7.22
C HIS A 22 -27.00 3.50 7.91
N GLU A 23 -25.96 3.22 7.11
CA GLU A 23 -24.68 2.69 7.58
C GLU A 23 -23.52 3.65 7.29
N TRP A 24 -22.67 3.83 8.29
CA TRP A 24 -21.47 4.65 8.24
C TRP A 24 -20.28 3.90 8.83
N VAL A 25 -19.07 4.35 8.49
CA VAL A 25 -17.84 3.81 9.06
C VAL A 25 -17.16 4.90 9.87
N ALA A 26 -16.89 4.63 11.15
CA ALA A 26 -16.02 5.47 11.99
C ALA A 26 -14.63 4.86 12.06
N ARG A 27 -13.61 5.72 11.92
CA ARG A 27 -12.19 5.32 11.99
C ARG A 27 -11.47 6.19 13.01
N ARG A 28 -10.68 5.56 13.89
CA ARG A 28 -9.93 6.22 14.96
C ARG A 28 -8.58 5.52 15.20
N PRO A 29 -7.62 6.19 15.86
CA PRO A 29 -6.37 5.58 16.29
C PRO A 29 -6.61 4.44 17.30
N PRO A 30 -5.62 3.53 17.46
CA PRO A 30 -5.67 2.51 18.51
C PRO A 30 -5.71 3.14 19.90
N LEU A 31 -6.07 2.32 20.90
CA LEU A 31 -6.04 2.73 22.30
C LEU A 31 -4.59 2.80 22.81
N GLY A 32 -4.30 3.75 23.70
CA GLY A 32 -2.99 3.89 24.33
C GLY A 32 -2.06 4.91 23.65
N PRO A 33 -0.78 4.96 24.07
CA PRO A 33 0.18 5.92 23.55
C PRO A 33 0.47 5.67 22.07
N LEU A 34 0.36 6.72 21.25
CA LEU A 34 0.59 6.66 19.81
C LEU A 34 2.04 7.05 19.47
N PRO A 35 2.68 6.39 18.48
CA PRO A 35 3.96 6.85 17.96
C PRO A 35 3.83 8.23 17.32
N LYS A 36 4.83 9.09 17.50
CA LYS A 36 4.86 10.44 16.90
C LYS A 36 4.72 10.36 15.37
N GLY A 37 3.72 11.04 14.83
CA GLY A 37 3.47 11.14 13.38
C GLY A 37 2.77 9.94 12.74
N GLY A 38 2.40 8.90 13.52
CA GLY A 38 1.50 7.83 13.06
C GLY A 38 0.04 8.12 13.40
N HIS A 39 -0.89 7.47 12.71
CA HIS A 39 -2.34 7.54 12.97
C HIS A 39 -2.95 8.95 12.86
N ASP A 40 -2.47 9.77 11.91
CA ASP A 40 -3.01 11.11 11.66
C ASP A 40 -4.37 11.04 10.96
N MET A 41 -5.44 10.97 11.78
CA MET A 41 -6.82 10.95 11.28
C MET A 41 -7.22 12.23 10.54
N SER A 42 -6.59 13.37 10.85
CA SER A 42 -6.87 14.63 10.18
C SER A 42 -6.37 14.59 8.73
N ARG A 43 -5.17 14.03 8.52
CA ARG A 43 -4.62 13.80 7.17
C ARG A 43 -5.50 12.87 6.35
N GLU A 44 -5.87 11.71 6.91
CA GLU A 44 -6.71 10.73 6.20
C GLU A 44 -8.09 11.33 5.86
N TYR A 45 -8.73 12.02 6.82
CA TYR A 45 -9.97 12.75 6.58
C TYR A 45 -9.84 13.81 5.48
N ARG A 46 -8.75 14.60 5.48
CA ARG A 46 -8.53 15.65 4.48
C ARG A 46 -8.48 15.08 3.07
N VAL A 47 -7.86 13.91 2.88
CA VAL A 47 -7.83 13.20 1.60
C VAL A 47 -9.22 12.72 1.24
N LEU A 48 -9.87 11.95 2.11
CA LEU A 48 -11.15 11.29 1.83
C LEU A 48 -12.35 12.23 1.76
N SER A 49 -12.28 13.44 2.33
CA SER A 49 -13.33 14.47 2.20
C SER A 49 -13.32 15.15 0.83
N ARG A 50 -12.24 15.00 0.05
CA ARG A 50 -12.03 15.70 -1.22
C ARG A 50 -11.90 14.74 -2.41
N LEU A 51 -11.07 13.71 -2.26
CA LEU A 51 -10.64 12.83 -3.35
C LEU A 51 -11.80 12.13 -4.07
N TRP A 52 -12.85 11.72 -3.34
CA TRP A 52 -14.03 11.05 -3.88
C TRP A 52 -14.70 11.81 -5.04
N GLN A 53 -14.49 13.12 -5.16
CA GLN A 53 -15.04 13.97 -6.23
C GLN A 53 -14.38 13.73 -7.60
N ALA A 54 -13.11 13.32 -7.61
CA ALA A 54 -12.33 13.04 -8.83
C ALA A 54 -11.90 11.58 -8.95
N PHE A 55 -11.99 10.82 -7.86
CA PHE A 55 -11.66 9.40 -7.80
C PHE A 55 -12.75 8.64 -7.03
N PRO A 56 -13.83 8.21 -7.72
CA PRO A 56 -15.00 7.57 -7.11
C PRO A 56 -14.71 6.38 -6.16
N PRO A 57 -13.66 5.55 -6.38
CA PRO A 57 -13.34 4.47 -5.44
C PRO A 57 -12.92 4.96 -4.04
N ALA A 58 -12.48 6.20 -3.87
CA ALA A 58 -12.25 6.74 -2.52
C ALA A 58 -13.58 6.95 -1.78
N PRO A 59 -13.74 6.42 -0.55
CA PRO A 59 -14.94 6.68 0.25
C PRO A 59 -14.98 8.14 0.69
N ARG A 60 -16.15 8.77 0.59
CA ARG A 60 -16.42 10.12 1.09
C ARG A 60 -16.38 10.14 2.61
N ALA A 61 -15.37 10.81 3.16
CA ALA A 61 -15.39 11.22 4.57
C ALA A 61 -16.30 12.45 4.74
N VAL A 62 -17.22 12.38 5.71
CA VAL A 62 -18.30 13.36 5.91
C VAL A 62 -18.18 14.16 7.20
N LEU A 63 -17.43 13.65 8.18
CA LEU A 63 -17.26 14.29 9.47
C LEU A 63 -15.85 14.01 10.01
N PHE A 64 -15.20 15.04 10.55
CA PHE A 64 -14.02 14.92 11.40
C PHE A 64 -14.31 15.53 12.76
N CYS A 65 -13.84 14.87 13.81
CA CYS A 65 -13.94 15.35 15.18
C CYS A 65 -12.57 15.20 15.83
N ASP A 66 -11.99 16.30 16.27
CA ASP A 66 -10.73 16.36 17.00
C ASP A 66 -10.91 16.51 18.52
N ASP A 67 -12.16 16.63 18.98
CA ASP A 67 -12.48 16.72 20.41
C ASP A 67 -12.32 15.33 21.08
N PRO A 68 -11.27 15.15 21.90
CA PRO A 68 -11.03 13.87 22.57
C PRO A 68 -12.08 13.55 23.64
N SER A 69 -12.92 14.51 24.07
CA SER A 69 -14.00 14.24 25.03
C SER A 69 -15.08 13.32 24.48
N ILE A 70 -15.19 13.19 23.15
CA ILE A 70 -16.24 12.40 22.48
C ILE A 70 -15.87 10.91 22.41
N LEU A 71 -14.69 10.56 21.88
CA LEU A 71 -14.25 9.15 21.72
C LEU A 71 -12.85 8.85 22.28
N GLY A 72 -12.27 9.76 23.06
CA GLY A 72 -10.94 9.62 23.64
C GLY A 72 -9.78 9.84 22.65
N ALA A 73 -10.07 10.13 21.39
CA ALA A 73 -9.09 10.42 20.34
C ALA A 73 -9.79 11.09 19.14
N PRO A 74 -9.05 11.85 18.30
CA PRO A 74 -9.57 12.30 17.01
C PRO A 74 -10.08 11.14 16.16
N PHE A 75 -11.17 11.36 15.43
CA PHE A 75 -11.77 10.36 14.57
C PHE A 75 -12.46 11.01 13.38
N PHE A 76 -12.76 10.21 12.37
CA PHE A 76 -13.62 10.63 11.28
C PHE A 76 -14.69 9.59 10.97
N VAL A 77 -15.75 10.05 10.31
CA VAL A 77 -16.84 9.22 9.78
C VAL A 77 -16.87 9.34 8.27
N MET A 78 -17.01 8.20 7.60
CA MET A 78 -17.10 8.10 6.14
C MET A 78 -18.25 7.18 5.72
N GLU A 79 -18.64 7.31 4.46
CA GLU A 79 -19.64 6.43 3.86
C GLU A 79 -19.22 4.95 3.93
N ARG A 80 -20.21 4.06 4.07
CA ARG A 80 -19.96 2.63 3.99
C ARG A 80 -19.97 2.17 2.52
N ARG A 81 -18.85 1.61 2.06
CA ARG A 81 -18.76 0.86 0.80
C ARG A 81 -19.17 -0.61 1.01
N ALA A 82 -19.83 -1.19 0.02
CA ALA A 82 -20.22 -2.60 0.01
C ALA A 82 -19.67 -3.27 -1.26
N GLY A 83 -19.10 -4.47 -1.10
CA GLY A 83 -18.44 -5.21 -2.16
C GLY A 83 -17.59 -6.34 -1.60
N ILE A 84 -16.81 -6.97 -2.47
CA ILE A 84 -15.95 -8.11 -2.17
C ILE A 84 -14.56 -7.58 -1.76
N LEU A 85 -14.07 -8.01 -0.60
CA LEU A 85 -12.72 -7.67 -0.10
C LEU A 85 -11.77 -8.84 -0.32
N ILE A 86 -10.65 -8.59 -1.00
CA ILE A 86 -9.53 -9.52 -1.01
C ILE A 86 -8.72 -9.28 0.26
N ARG A 87 -8.36 -10.36 0.98
CA ARG A 87 -7.55 -10.24 2.19
C ARG A 87 -6.18 -10.85 1.96
N MET A 88 -5.14 -10.14 2.40
CA MET A 88 -3.80 -10.67 2.36
C MET A 88 -3.72 -11.95 3.21
N ARG A 89 -2.98 -12.95 2.72
CA ARG A 89 -2.77 -14.24 3.39
C ARG A 89 -4.03 -15.07 3.66
N GLN A 90 -5.10 -14.85 2.90
CA GLN A 90 -6.32 -15.68 2.91
C GLN A 90 -6.62 -16.13 1.49
N PRO A 91 -7.37 -17.23 1.26
CA PRO A 91 -7.84 -17.58 -0.08
C PRO A 91 -8.63 -16.45 -0.73
N LEU A 92 -8.68 -16.41 -2.07
CA LEU A 92 -9.57 -15.50 -2.77
C LEU A 92 -11.03 -15.77 -2.34
N PRO A 93 -11.85 -14.71 -2.16
CA PRO A 93 -13.26 -14.88 -1.84
C PRO A 93 -13.97 -15.74 -2.90
N PRO A 94 -14.74 -16.77 -2.50
CA PRO A 94 -15.43 -17.65 -3.45
C PRO A 94 -16.43 -16.88 -4.34
N GLU A 95 -16.93 -15.73 -3.88
CA GLU A 95 -17.84 -14.86 -4.61
C GLU A 95 -17.23 -14.27 -5.88
N LEU A 96 -15.89 -14.24 -6.03
CA LEU A 96 -15.24 -13.82 -7.26
C LEU A 96 -15.38 -14.86 -8.39
N GLY A 97 -15.64 -16.11 -8.04
CA GLY A 97 -15.45 -17.24 -8.94
C GLY A 97 -13.97 -17.58 -9.14
N ASP A 98 -13.71 -18.77 -9.69
CA ASP A 98 -12.37 -19.31 -9.93
C ASP A 98 -12.21 -19.59 -11.42
N SER A 99 -12.01 -18.54 -12.23
CA SER A 99 -11.82 -18.64 -13.67
C SER A 99 -10.69 -17.73 -14.17
N PRO A 100 -9.95 -18.13 -15.22
CA PRO A 100 -8.92 -17.27 -15.79
C PRO A 100 -9.46 -15.90 -16.26
N ALA A 101 -10.68 -15.87 -16.82
CA ALA A 101 -11.31 -14.64 -17.26
C ALA A 101 -11.60 -13.67 -16.09
N THR A 102 -12.08 -14.20 -14.95
CA THR A 102 -12.26 -13.43 -13.71
C THR A 102 -10.94 -12.77 -13.28
N PHE A 103 -9.85 -13.53 -13.29
CA PHE A 103 -8.55 -13.04 -12.82
C PHE A 103 -7.90 -12.05 -13.79
N THR A 104 -8.11 -12.21 -15.10
CA THR A 104 -7.72 -11.20 -16.09
C THR A 104 -8.49 -9.91 -15.82
N ARG A 105 -9.82 -9.98 -15.70
CA ARG A 105 -10.70 -8.83 -15.42
C ARG A 105 -10.30 -8.11 -14.13
N LEU A 106 -10.01 -8.85 -13.07
CA LEU A 106 -9.51 -8.33 -11.79
C LEU A 106 -8.17 -7.61 -11.95
N SER A 107 -7.24 -8.21 -12.70
CA SER A 107 -5.91 -7.64 -12.94
C SER A 107 -5.99 -6.32 -13.73
N GLU A 108 -6.89 -6.24 -14.71
CA GLU A 108 -7.16 -5.02 -15.46
C GLU A 108 -7.75 -3.93 -14.55
N GLY A 109 -8.79 -4.25 -13.80
CA GLY A 109 -9.41 -3.32 -12.85
C GLY A 109 -8.43 -2.79 -11.80
N PHE A 110 -7.54 -3.66 -11.31
CA PHE A 110 -6.48 -3.32 -10.37
C PHE A 110 -5.58 -2.20 -10.90
N ILE A 111 -4.98 -2.41 -12.07
CA ILE A 111 -4.00 -1.46 -12.61
C ILE A 111 -4.64 -0.22 -13.21
N ASP A 112 -5.86 -0.35 -13.75
CA ASP A 112 -6.67 0.76 -14.23
C ASP A 112 -7.03 1.72 -13.10
N THR A 113 -7.38 1.18 -11.92
CA THR A 113 -7.70 1.99 -10.74
C THR A 113 -6.47 2.76 -10.24
N LEU A 114 -5.27 2.17 -10.31
CA LEU A 114 -4.04 2.87 -9.98
C LEU A 114 -3.74 4.01 -10.98
N ALA A 115 -3.93 3.74 -12.27
CA ALA A 115 -3.76 4.74 -13.31
C ALA A 115 -4.74 5.91 -13.14
N ASP A 116 -6.00 5.62 -12.79
CA ASP A 116 -7.02 6.64 -12.53
C ASP A 116 -6.68 7.50 -11.31
N LEU A 117 -6.14 6.90 -10.24
CA LEU A 117 -5.62 7.66 -9.09
C LEU A 117 -4.51 8.64 -9.52
N HIS A 118 -3.56 8.17 -10.33
CA HIS A 118 -2.45 8.98 -10.80
C HIS A 118 -2.81 10.02 -11.86
N ALA A 119 -4.04 9.99 -12.37
CA ALA A 119 -4.61 10.98 -13.29
C ALA A 119 -5.42 12.07 -12.56
N VAL A 120 -5.67 11.92 -11.26
CA VAL A 120 -6.39 12.93 -10.45
C VAL A 120 -5.63 14.26 -10.48
N ASP A 121 -6.31 15.32 -10.89
CA ASP A 121 -5.88 16.69 -10.66
C ASP A 121 -6.03 17.03 -9.16
N TYR A 122 -4.96 16.77 -8.42
CA TYR A 122 -4.93 16.96 -6.98
C TYR A 122 -5.02 18.45 -6.59
N GLU A 123 -4.70 19.39 -7.49
CA GLU A 123 -4.86 20.82 -7.22
C GLU A 123 -6.34 21.19 -7.29
N ALA A 124 -7.05 20.74 -8.33
CA ALA A 124 -8.48 21.00 -8.52
C ALA A 124 -9.34 20.47 -7.34
N VAL A 125 -8.96 19.33 -6.74
CA VAL A 125 -9.64 18.81 -5.54
C VAL A 125 -9.07 19.36 -4.22
N GLY A 126 -8.15 20.33 -4.26
CA GLY A 126 -7.61 21.00 -3.07
C GLY A 126 -6.62 20.17 -2.25
N LEU A 127 -5.97 19.18 -2.85
CA LEU A 127 -4.95 18.32 -2.23
C LEU A 127 -3.50 18.76 -2.56
N GLY A 128 -3.30 19.89 -3.24
CA GLY A 128 -1.98 20.44 -3.60
C GLY A 128 -0.96 20.60 -2.47
N THR A 129 -1.41 20.74 -1.22
CA THR A 129 -0.51 20.88 -0.06
C THR A 129 -0.32 19.58 0.74
N LEU A 130 -0.74 18.41 0.22
CA LEU A 130 -0.69 17.15 0.95
C LEU A 130 0.76 16.62 1.13
N GLY A 131 1.66 17.00 0.22
CA GLY A 131 3.05 16.55 0.23
C GLY A 131 4.00 17.59 -0.37
N ARG A 132 5.28 17.20 -0.45
CA ARG A 132 6.32 17.96 -1.13
C ARG A 132 6.88 17.07 -2.25
N PRO A 133 6.60 17.35 -3.53
CA PRO A 133 7.06 16.51 -4.63
C PRO A 133 8.55 16.71 -4.94
N ASP A 134 9.07 17.94 -4.81
CA ASP A 134 10.47 18.24 -5.13
C ASP A 134 11.42 17.44 -4.25
N GLY A 135 12.33 16.67 -4.85
CA GLY A 135 13.27 15.80 -4.12
C GLY A 135 12.60 14.66 -3.35
N PHE A 136 11.36 14.29 -3.69
CA PHE A 136 10.59 13.24 -3.01
C PHE A 136 11.34 11.90 -2.97
N LEU A 137 11.81 11.42 -4.13
CA LEU A 137 12.48 10.12 -4.22
C LEU A 137 13.73 10.05 -3.34
N LYS A 138 14.58 11.08 -3.39
CA LYS A 138 15.77 11.18 -2.53
C LYS A 138 15.40 11.13 -1.04
N ARG A 139 14.36 11.87 -0.63
CA ARG A 139 13.87 11.82 0.76
C ARG A 139 13.33 10.45 1.15
N GLN A 140 12.65 9.76 0.24
CA GLN A 140 12.20 8.39 0.49
C GLN A 140 13.38 7.48 0.75
N ILE A 141 14.38 7.46 -0.14
CA ILE A 141 15.57 6.61 0.00
C ILE A 141 16.30 6.90 1.33
N VAL A 142 16.67 8.16 1.59
CA VAL A 142 17.38 8.53 2.83
C VAL A 142 16.55 8.19 4.07
N GLY A 143 15.25 8.50 4.07
CA GLY A 143 14.38 8.20 5.20
C GLY A 143 14.16 6.71 5.44
N TRP A 144 14.25 5.86 4.41
CA TRP A 144 14.22 4.40 4.57
C TRP A 144 15.56 3.85 5.06
N MET A 145 16.70 4.41 4.62
CA MET A 145 18.02 4.10 5.19
C MET A 145 18.06 4.39 6.71
N GLU A 146 17.61 5.57 7.13
CA GLU A 146 17.54 5.93 8.56
C GLU A 146 16.57 5.07 9.36
N ARG A 147 15.48 4.60 8.74
CA ARG A 147 14.53 3.66 9.37
C ARG A 147 15.15 2.28 9.53
N TRP A 148 15.92 1.81 8.54
CA TRP A 148 16.66 0.57 8.61
C TRP A 148 17.67 0.60 9.76
N GLU A 149 18.51 1.63 9.84
CA GLU A 149 19.53 1.73 10.91
C GLU A 149 18.93 1.72 12.31
N ARG A 150 17.76 2.32 12.52
CA ARG A 150 17.07 2.31 13.82
C ARG A 150 16.41 0.97 14.16
N ALA A 151 16.11 0.16 13.14
CA ALA A 151 15.34 -1.07 13.27
C ALA A 151 16.21 -2.33 13.21
N LYS A 152 17.38 -2.29 12.56
CA LYS A 152 18.20 -3.47 12.30
C LYS A 152 18.54 -4.21 13.59
N THR A 153 18.24 -5.51 13.61
CA THR A 153 18.57 -6.39 14.74
C THR A 153 19.78 -7.27 14.45
N ARG A 154 20.25 -7.27 13.20
CA ARG A 154 21.42 -7.99 12.70
C ARG A 154 21.99 -7.27 11.48
N GLU A 155 23.22 -7.60 11.14
CA GLU A 155 23.81 -7.11 9.90
C GLU A 155 23.18 -7.80 8.68
N VAL A 156 22.77 -6.99 7.70
CA VAL A 156 22.32 -7.45 6.38
C VAL A 156 23.04 -6.58 5.35
N PRO A 157 24.30 -6.91 4.97
CA PRO A 157 25.14 -6.04 4.13
C PRO A 157 24.49 -5.63 2.81
N MET A 158 23.59 -6.46 2.27
CA MET A 158 22.83 -6.17 1.06
C MET A 158 21.94 -4.92 1.21
N MET A 159 21.36 -4.66 2.39
CA MET A 159 20.51 -3.50 2.63
C MET A 159 21.26 -2.18 2.51
N GLU A 160 22.49 -2.13 3.04
CA GLU A 160 23.35 -0.96 2.98
C GLU A 160 23.85 -0.69 1.55
N LYS A 161 24.32 -1.74 0.87
CA LYS A 161 24.76 -1.67 -0.53
C LYS A 161 23.64 -1.20 -1.46
N LEU A 162 22.44 -1.75 -1.31
CA LEU A 162 21.27 -1.33 -2.08
C LEU A 162 20.88 0.11 -1.79
N GLY A 163 20.87 0.54 -0.52
CA GLY A 163 20.54 1.91 -0.15
C GLY A 163 21.46 2.94 -0.80
N ALA A 164 22.78 2.69 -0.78
CA ALA A 164 23.77 3.51 -1.48
C ALA A 164 23.54 3.49 -3.00
N TRP A 165 23.32 2.31 -3.59
CA TRP A 165 23.08 2.17 -5.02
C TRP A 165 21.83 2.94 -5.49
N PHE A 166 20.71 2.84 -4.76
CA PHE A 166 19.49 3.58 -5.09
C PHE A 166 19.71 5.10 -5.06
N LEU A 167 20.51 5.60 -4.13
CA LEU A 167 20.82 7.03 -4.03
C LEU A 167 21.65 7.52 -5.22
N ASP A 168 22.59 6.70 -5.69
CA ASP A 168 23.49 7.04 -6.81
C ASP A 168 22.85 6.85 -8.19
N HIS A 169 21.79 6.03 -8.30
CA HIS A 169 21.17 5.63 -9.57
C HIS A 169 19.71 6.10 -9.69
N MET A 170 19.32 7.16 -8.98
CA MET A 170 17.95 7.69 -9.04
C MET A 170 17.55 8.06 -10.48
N PRO A 171 16.38 7.59 -10.97
CA PRO A 171 15.83 8.03 -12.24
C PRO A 171 15.52 9.54 -12.26
N PRO A 172 15.36 10.14 -13.45
CA PRO A 172 14.83 11.49 -13.58
C PRO A 172 13.45 11.62 -12.93
N ALA A 173 13.20 12.78 -12.32
CA ALA A 173 11.91 13.04 -11.68
C ALA A 173 10.77 13.05 -12.71
N GLN A 174 9.67 12.37 -12.38
CA GLN A 174 8.42 12.39 -13.14
C GLN A 174 7.47 13.49 -12.65
N PRO A 175 6.52 13.96 -13.47
CA PRO A 175 5.45 14.84 -13.02
C PRO A 175 4.70 14.20 -11.83
N PRO A 176 4.56 14.92 -10.70
CA PRO A 176 4.03 14.34 -9.49
C PRO A 176 2.57 13.93 -9.63
N ALA A 177 2.15 13.02 -8.78
CA ALA A 177 0.77 12.56 -8.65
C ALA A 177 0.38 12.44 -7.18
N LEU A 178 -0.92 12.27 -6.93
CA LEU A 178 -1.40 11.79 -5.65
C LEU A 178 -1.03 10.31 -5.50
N LEU A 179 -0.33 9.98 -4.42
CA LEU A 179 0.11 8.62 -4.09
C LEU A 179 -0.72 8.08 -2.93
N HIS A 180 -1.01 6.79 -2.99
CA HIS A 180 -1.54 6.00 -1.89
C HIS A 180 -0.44 5.53 -0.91
N ASN A 181 0.74 5.14 -1.42
CA ASN A 181 1.87 4.51 -0.73
C ASN A 181 1.62 3.11 -0.13
N ASP A 182 0.49 2.49 -0.44
CA ASP A 182 0.16 1.09 -0.06
C ASP A 182 -0.87 0.46 -1.02
N PHE A 183 -0.72 0.77 -2.31
CA PHE A 183 -1.70 0.37 -3.30
C PHE A 183 -1.54 -1.12 -3.66
N TYR A 184 -2.41 -1.98 -3.12
CA TYR A 184 -2.50 -3.40 -3.47
C TYR A 184 -3.91 -3.95 -3.24
N LEU A 185 -4.19 -5.16 -3.74
CA LEU A 185 -5.50 -5.82 -3.72
C LEU A 185 -6.17 -5.87 -2.33
N HIS A 186 -5.39 -5.93 -1.25
CA HIS A 186 -5.92 -6.01 0.12
C HIS A 186 -6.57 -4.70 0.61
N ASN A 187 -6.24 -3.58 -0.03
CA ASN A 187 -6.80 -2.26 0.24
C ASN A 187 -7.94 -1.92 -0.75
N MET A 188 -8.40 -2.89 -1.53
CA MET A 188 -9.39 -2.70 -2.57
C MET A 188 -10.66 -3.51 -2.31
N MET A 189 -11.79 -2.95 -2.69
CA MET A 189 -13.09 -3.60 -2.69
C MET A 189 -13.65 -3.60 -4.10
N LEU A 190 -14.10 -4.78 -4.50
CA LEU A 190 -14.60 -5.06 -5.84
C LEU A 190 -16.13 -5.06 -5.82
N ASP A 191 -16.73 -4.71 -6.96
CA ASP A 191 -18.17 -4.86 -7.16
C ASP A 191 -18.58 -6.34 -7.04
N PHE A 192 -19.79 -6.60 -6.54
CA PHE A 192 -20.30 -7.96 -6.39
C PHE A 192 -20.52 -8.70 -7.72
N LYS A 193 -20.65 -7.97 -8.83
CA LYS A 193 -21.00 -8.50 -10.15
C LYS A 193 -19.89 -8.36 -11.18
N ASP A 194 -18.96 -7.40 -11.00
CA ASP A 194 -17.83 -7.21 -11.90
C ASP A 194 -16.51 -7.12 -11.13
N PRO A 195 -15.66 -8.17 -11.17
CA PRO A 195 -14.39 -8.18 -10.46
C PRO A 195 -13.37 -7.15 -11.00
N GLY A 196 -13.61 -6.57 -12.18
CA GLY A 196 -12.81 -5.47 -12.72
C GLY A 196 -13.28 -4.08 -12.27
N HIS A 197 -14.44 -3.98 -11.61
CA HIS A 197 -14.95 -2.72 -11.11
C HIS A 197 -14.61 -2.55 -9.62
N VAL A 198 -13.74 -1.59 -9.33
CA VAL A 198 -13.30 -1.30 -7.96
C VAL A 198 -14.23 -0.24 -7.37
N VAL A 199 -14.97 -0.63 -6.34
CA VAL A 199 -15.96 0.24 -5.65
C VAL A 199 -15.41 0.88 -4.39
N GLY A 200 -14.21 0.47 -3.95
CA GLY A 200 -13.57 1.01 -2.76
C GLY A 200 -12.04 0.89 -2.80
N VAL A 201 -11.34 1.95 -2.43
CA VAL A 201 -9.91 1.95 -2.09
C VAL A 201 -9.77 2.54 -0.68
N PHE A 202 -9.08 1.83 0.21
CA PHE A 202 -9.01 2.17 1.64
C PHE A 202 -7.57 2.34 2.13
N ASP A 203 -7.43 2.86 3.34
CA ASP A 203 -6.16 3.04 4.03
C ASP A 203 -5.29 4.17 3.47
N TRP A 204 -5.87 5.37 3.44
CA TRP A 204 -5.25 6.57 2.88
C TRP A 204 -4.29 7.27 3.86
N GLU A 205 -3.91 6.64 4.97
CA GLU A 205 -3.11 7.27 6.03
C GLU A 205 -1.69 7.64 5.57
N MET A 206 -1.15 6.90 4.60
CA MET A 206 0.17 7.15 4.00
C MET A 206 0.13 8.02 2.75
N SER A 207 -1.05 8.48 2.32
CA SER A 207 -1.20 9.22 1.07
C SER A 207 -0.40 10.51 1.05
N THR A 208 0.17 10.88 -0.10
CA THR A 208 1.03 12.08 -0.25
C THR A 208 1.11 12.53 -1.71
N LEU A 209 1.85 13.59 -2.00
CA LEU A 209 2.25 13.96 -3.37
C LEU A 209 3.69 13.54 -3.63
N GLY A 210 3.93 12.90 -4.78
CA GLY A 210 5.27 12.42 -5.15
C GLY A 210 5.31 11.76 -6.51
N ASP A 211 6.37 10.99 -6.74
CA ASP A 211 6.59 10.25 -7.98
C ASP A 211 5.63 9.04 -8.08
N PRO A 212 4.75 8.96 -9.10
CA PRO A 212 3.78 7.86 -9.25
C PRO A 212 4.42 6.49 -9.46
N MET A 213 5.69 6.42 -9.87
CA MET A 213 6.38 5.15 -10.02
C MET A 213 6.60 4.45 -8.67
N ILE A 214 6.48 5.17 -7.55
CA ILE A 214 6.53 4.60 -6.20
C ILE A 214 5.35 3.67 -5.96
N ASP A 215 4.13 4.11 -6.25
CA ASP A 215 2.96 3.23 -6.09
C ASP A 215 2.97 2.09 -7.09
N LEU A 216 3.40 2.32 -8.34
CA LEU A 216 3.55 1.24 -9.32
C LEU A 216 4.59 0.21 -8.86
N GLY A 217 5.73 0.67 -8.32
CA GLY A 217 6.76 -0.18 -7.75
C GLY A 217 6.26 -0.99 -6.55
N ILE A 218 5.51 -0.36 -5.64
CA ILE A 218 4.89 -1.02 -4.49
C ILE A 218 3.88 -2.08 -4.95
N ALA A 219 2.97 -1.72 -5.85
CA ALA A 219 1.98 -2.62 -6.43
C ALA A 219 2.64 -3.87 -7.04
N MET A 220 3.66 -3.68 -7.87
CA MET A 220 4.38 -4.79 -8.51
C MET A 220 5.32 -5.55 -7.56
N GLY A 221 5.78 -4.90 -6.50
CA GLY A 221 6.51 -5.52 -5.40
C GLY A 221 5.65 -6.43 -4.54
N TYR A 222 4.32 -6.30 -4.56
CA TYR A 222 3.36 -7.23 -3.96
C TYR A 222 2.82 -8.27 -4.95
N TRP A 223 2.67 -7.91 -6.23
CA TRP A 223 2.32 -8.84 -7.30
C TRP A 223 3.38 -9.95 -7.36
N ARG A 224 2.99 -11.23 -7.31
CA ARG A 224 3.92 -12.38 -7.34
C ARG A 224 3.83 -13.12 -8.67
N GLU A 225 4.98 -13.57 -9.15
CA GLU A 225 5.15 -14.43 -10.32
C GLU A 225 6.12 -15.58 -9.99
N GLU A 226 6.19 -16.58 -10.87
CA GLU A 226 6.98 -17.81 -10.66
C GLU A 226 8.48 -17.55 -10.40
N GLY A 227 9.02 -16.49 -11.00
CA GLY A 227 10.43 -16.11 -10.84
C GLY A 227 10.79 -15.40 -9.52
N ASP A 228 9.85 -15.27 -8.57
CA ASP A 228 10.09 -14.63 -7.26
C ASP A 228 10.44 -15.62 -6.16
N HIS A 229 11.36 -16.54 -6.46
CA HIS A 229 11.72 -17.67 -5.61
C HIS A 229 12.01 -17.24 -4.15
N GLU A 230 12.75 -16.14 -3.95
CA GLU A 230 13.12 -15.67 -2.61
C GLU A 230 11.91 -15.34 -1.73
N LEU A 231 10.82 -14.89 -2.36
CA LEU A 231 9.59 -14.48 -1.67
C LEU A 231 8.57 -15.61 -1.60
N LEU A 232 8.61 -16.54 -2.55
CA LEU A 232 7.76 -17.73 -2.57
C LEU A 232 8.18 -18.74 -1.49
N GLU A 233 9.48 -18.90 -1.24
CA GLU A 233 10.01 -19.79 -0.20
C GLU A 233 9.54 -19.46 1.22
N ILE A 234 9.27 -18.17 1.49
CA ILE A 234 8.83 -17.68 2.80
C ILE A 234 7.32 -17.37 2.85
N ALA A 235 6.57 -17.67 1.79
CA ALA A 235 5.15 -17.38 1.73
C ALA A 235 4.35 -18.38 2.59
N GLU A 236 3.54 -17.86 3.51
CA GLU A 236 2.67 -18.68 4.37
C GLU A 236 1.47 -19.27 3.62
N VAL A 237 1.06 -18.62 2.52
CA VAL A 237 -0.01 -19.08 1.64
C VAL A 237 0.38 -18.82 0.18
N GLU A 238 -0.21 -19.60 -0.72
CA GLU A 238 -0.05 -19.39 -2.16
C GLU A 238 -0.53 -17.98 -2.54
N PRO A 239 0.32 -17.16 -3.21
CA PRO A 239 -0.08 -15.83 -3.64
C PRO A 239 -1.20 -15.88 -4.68
N HIS A 240 -2.21 -15.01 -4.54
CA HIS A 240 -3.36 -14.97 -5.46
C HIS A 240 -2.96 -14.85 -6.92
N THR A 241 -1.97 -14.00 -7.19
CA THR A 241 -1.54 -13.61 -8.54
C THR A 241 -0.81 -14.72 -9.30
N MET A 242 -0.55 -15.86 -8.65
CA MET A 242 0.02 -17.06 -9.27
C MET A 242 -1.05 -17.93 -9.97
N LYS A 243 -2.34 -17.68 -9.72
CA LYS A 243 -3.42 -18.44 -10.36
C LYS A 243 -3.50 -18.17 -11.87
N PRO A 244 -3.82 -19.17 -12.71
CA PRO A 244 -3.95 -18.98 -14.15
C PRO A 244 -4.96 -17.88 -14.52
N GLY A 245 -4.55 -16.92 -15.34
CA GLY A 245 -5.39 -15.82 -15.82
C GLY A 245 -5.09 -14.46 -15.18
N PHE A 246 -4.39 -14.41 -14.04
CA PHE A 246 -3.79 -13.15 -13.58
C PHE A 246 -2.79 -12.64 -14.61
N LEU A 247 -2.77 -11.33 -14.83
CA LEU A 247 -1.81 -10.71 -15.74
C LEU A 247 -0.40 -10.74 -15.15
N ARG A 248 0.59 -10.81 -16.03
CA ARG A 248 2.00 -10.63 -15.68
C ARG A 248 2.33 -9.15 -15.44
N ARG A 249 3.39 -8.89 -14.68
CA ARG A 249 3.86 -7.53 -14.36
C ARG A 249 4.14 -6.69 -15.58
N ASP A 250 4.75 -7.26 -16.62
CA ASP A 250 5.01 -6.53 -17.86
C ASP A 250 3.72 -6.12 -18.57
N GLN A 251 2.69 -6.98 -18.56
CA GLN A 251 1.37 -6.66 -19.10
C GLN A 251 0.70 -5.54 -18.29
N LEU A 252 0.79 -5.58 -16.96
CA LEU A 252 0.26 -4.53 -16.07
C LEU A 252 0.98 -3.20 -16.28
N VAL A 253 2.32 -3.20 -16.25
CA VAL A 253 3.14 -2.00 -16.47
C VAL A 253 2.90 -1.42 -17.86
N HIS A 254 2.78 -2.27 -18.88
CA HIS A 254 2.45 -1.83 -20.24
C HIS A 254 1.06 -1.18 -20.31
N ARG A 255 0.04 -1.80 -19.69
CA ARG A 255 -1.31 -1.24 -19.63
C ARG A 255 -1.34 0.11 -18.88
N TYR A 256 -0.64 0.19 -17.76
CA TYR A 256 -0.48 1.43 -17.00
C TYR A 256 0.15 2.54 -17.84
N ALA A 257 1.21 2.22 -18.58
CA ALA A 257 1.89 3.17 -19.47
C ALA A 257 0.96 3.66 -20.59
N LEU A 258 0.20 2.76 -21.23
CA LEU A 258 -0.78 3.13 -22.25
C LEU A 258 -1.88 4.06 -21.71
N ARG A 259 -2.39 3.78 -20.51
CA ARG A 259 -3.49 4.55 -19.91
C ARG A 259 -3.05 5.92 -19.40
N THR A 260 -1.83 6.02 -18.85
CA THR A 260 -1.33 7.26 -18.23
C THR A 260 -0.46 8.11 -19.14
N GLY A 261 0.08 7.54 -20.23
CA GLY A 261 1.09 8.18 -21.08
C GLY A 261 2.44 8.42 -20.38
N ARG A 262 2.63 7.89 -19.16
CA ARG A 262 3.85 8.10 -18.37
C ARG A 262 4.97 7.18 -18.85
N ASP A 263 6.21 7.68 -18.74
CA ASP A 263 7.39 6.87 -19.01
C ASP A 263 7.62 5.87 -17.87
N VAL A 264 7.62 4.58 -18.22
CA VAL A 264 7.86 3.45 -17.30
C VAL A 264 9.21 2.78 -17.54
N SER A 265 10.09 3.38 -18.34
CA SER A 265 11.42 2.85 -18.68
C SER A 265 12.26 2.49 -17.44
N SER A 266 12.10 3.26 -16.36
CA SER A 266 12.82 3.08 -15.11
C SER A 266 12.09 2.19 -14.09
N PHE A 267 11.00 1.52 -14.47
CA PHE A 267 10.15 0.74 -13.56
C PHE A 267 10.92 -0.31 -12.72
N GLN A 268 11.95 -0.96 -13.29
CA GLN A 268 12.74 -1.95 -12.56
C GLN A 268 13.43 -1.34 -11.32
N PHE A 269 13.82 -0.06 -11.36
CA PHE A 269 14.38 0.64 -10.20
C PHE A 269 13.35 0.71 -9.06
N TYR A 270 12.12 1.12 -9.37
CA TYR A 270 11.06 1.28 -8.37
C TYR A 270 10.56 -0.05 -7.83
N TRP A 271 10.56 -1.10 -8.65
CA TRP A 271 10.27 -2.46 -8.20
C TRP A 271 11.33 -2.97 -7.22
N ALA A 272 12.62 -2.85 -7.57
CA ALA A 272 13.70 -3.20 -6.64
C ALA A 272 13.64 -2.37 -5.35
N TRP A 273 13.40 -1.07 -5.47
CA TRP A 273 13.24 -0.16 -4.35
C TRP A 273 12.09 -0.57 -3.44
N ALA A 274 10.95 -1.01 -3.99
CA ALA A 274 9.81 -1.45 -3.20
C ALA A 274 10.13 -2.68 -2.35
N HIS A 275 10.89 -3.65 -2.89
CA HIS A 275 11.38 -4.79 -2.11
C HIS A 275 12.31 -4.35 -0.98
N TRP A 276 13.28 -3.48 -1.28
CA TRP A 276 14.21 -2.93 -0.28
C TRP A 276 13.48 -2.16 0.82
N LYS A 277 12.53 -1.27 0.46
CA LYS A 277 11.66 -0.56 1.41
C LYS A 277 10.86 -1.53 2.28
N ASN A 278 10.30 -2.58 1.69
CA ASN A 278 9.52 -3.57 2.44
C ASN A 278 10.40 -4.43 3.37
N ALA A 279 11.68 -4.65 3.03
CA ALA A 279 12.62 -5.28 3.96
C ALA A 279 12.77 -4.46 5.25
N THR A 280 12.88 -3.12 5.12
CA THR A 280 12.88 -2.23 6.28
C THR A 280 11.57 -2.29 7.07
N VAL A 281 10.42 -2.33 6.40
CA VAL A 281 9.12 -2.46 7.08
C VAL A 281 9.05 -3.77 7.88
N ALA A 282 9.46 -4.89 7.29
CA ALA A 282 9.50 -6.18 7.97
C ALA A 282 10.40 -6.14 9.22
N GLU A 283 11.58 -5.54 9.10
CA GLU A 283 12.52 -5.41 10.23
C GLU A 283 11.98 -4.48 11.33
N GLN A 284 11.28 -3.39 10.98
CA GLN A 284 10.61 -2.51 11.92
C GLN A 284 9.50 -3.20 12.72
N ILE A 285 8.85 -4.21 12.13
CA ILE A 285 7.88 -5.05 12.83
C ILE A 285 8.62 -6.06 13.71
N TYR A 286 9.63 -6.74 13.16
CA TYR A 286 10.42 -7.75 13.86
C TYR A 286 11.11 -7.21 15.13
N VAL A 287 11.71 -6.02 15.07
CA VAL A 287 12.44 -5.42 16.21
C VAL A 287 11.54 -5.21 17.44
N ARG A 288 10.24 -5.01 17.25
CA ARG A 288 9.28 -4.90 18.37
C ARG A 288 9.15 -6.21 19.13
N TYR A 289 9.16 -7.34 18.41
CA TYR A 289 9.16 -8.66 19.02
C TYR A 289 10.48 -8.93 19.74
N VAL A 290 11.62 -8.67 19.10
CA VAL A 290 12.96 -8.84 19.68
C VAL A 290 13.15 -8.02 20.97
N ARG A 291 12.58 -6.81 21.02
CA ARG A 291 12.62 -5.93 22.20
C ARG A 291 11.54 -6.25 23.26
N GLY A 292 10.76 -7.31 23.08
CA GLY A 292 9.69 -7.68 24.02
C GLY A 292 8.51 -6.69 24.08
N GLN A 293 8.36 -5.82 23.09
CA GLN A 293 7.26 -4.84 23.00
C GLN A 293 5.94 -5.48 22.53
N THR A 294 6.02 -6.70 22.00
CA THR A 294 4.88 -7.55 21.65
C THR A 294 5.27 -9.02 21.81
N THR A 295 4.30 -9.86 22.15
CA THR A 295 4.44 -11.33 22.20
C THR A 295 3.77 -12.02 21.01
N ASP A 296 3.29 -11.25 20.03
CA ASP A 296 2.59 -11.78 18.86
C ASP A 296 3.53 -12.61 17.96
N PRO A 297 3.28 -13.91 17.77
CA PRO A 297 4.15 -14.78 16.97
C PRO A 297 4.23 -14.35 15.49
N ARG A 298 3.25 -13.60 14.98
CA ARG A 298 3.28 -13.07 13.61
C ARG A 298 4.42 -12.06 13.42
N PHE A 299 4.82 -11.35 14.47
CA PHE A 299 5.92 -10.41 14.42
C PHE A 299 7.27 -11.14 14.43
N ALA A 300 7.36 -12.29 15.11
CA ALA A 300 8.55 -13.14 15.10
C ALA A 300 8.88 -13.66 13.69
N ALA A 301 7.85 -14.06 12.94
CA ALA A 301 7.99 -14.54 11.56
C ALA A 301 8.55 -13.47 10.60
N MET A 302 8.50 -12.18 10.94
CA MET A 302 9.03 -11.11 10.09
C MET A 302 10.56 -11.12 9.99
N GLY A 303 11.26 -11.76 10.93
CA GLY A 303 12.73 -11.81 10.95
C GLY A 303 13.34 -12.50 9.72
N VAL A 304 12.63 -13.43 9.10
CA VAL A 304 13.09 -14.09 7.86
C VAL A 304 12.71 -13.29 6.59
N GLN A 305 11.79 -12.32 6.69
CA GLN A 305 11.30 -11.58 5.52
C GLN A 305 12.28 -10.52 5.03
N ALA A 306 12.96 -9.81 5.95
CA ALA A 306 13.87 -8.74 5.55
C ALA A 306 15.04 -9.21 4.64
N PRO A 307 15.74 -10.33 4.94
CA PRO A 307 16.83 -10.82 4.08
C PRO A 307 16.31 -11.33 2.73
N ALA A 308 15.16 -12.02 2.71
CA ALA A 308 14.52 -12.47 1.48
C ALA A 308 14.11 -11.29 0.58
N LEU A 309 13.54 -10.23 1.16
CA LEU A 309 13.20 -9.00 0.44
C LEU A 309 14.45 -8.26 -0.05
N ALA A 310 15.54 -8.23 0.73
CA ALA A 310 16.82 -7.66 0.28
C ALA A 310 17.42 -8.45 -0.90
N ALA A 311 17.34 -9.79 -0.87
CA ALA A 311 17.77 -10.64 -1.97
C ALA A 311 16.93 -10.42 -3.25
N ALA A 312 15.60 -10.37 -3.11
CA ALA A 312 14.70 -10.05 -4.21
C ALA A 312 14.98 -8.66 -4.81
N ALA A 313 15.22 -7.65 -3.97
CA ALA A 313 15.62 -6.31 -4.41
C ALA A 313 16.93 -6.35 -5.20
N ALA A 314 17.94 -7.07 -4.72
CA ALA A 314 19.23 -7.24 -5.39
C ALA A 314 19.10 -7.95 -6.74
N ARG A 315 18.28 -9.00 -6.84
CA ARG A 315 18.00 -9.70 -8.10
C ARG A 315 17.40 -8.76 -9.15
N VAL A 316 16.40 -7.96 -8.76
CA VAL A 316 15.76 -7.01 -9.67
C VAL A 316 16.72 -5.88 -10.05
N ALA A 317 17.41 -5.29 -9.07
CA ALA A 317 18.41 -4.24 -9.30
C ALA A 317 19.59 -4.73 -10.17
N GLY A 318 19.95 -6.02 -10.08
CA GLY A 318 21.00 -6.63 -10.90
C GLY A 318 20.71 -6.56 -12.40
N ARG A 319 19.43 -6.54 -12.79
CA ARG A 319 19.01 -6.37 -14.20
C ARG A 319 19.33 -4.98 -14.76
N ILE A 320 19.55 -4.01 -13.88
CA ILE A 320 19.83 -2.61 -14.19
C ILE A 320 21.19 -2.15 -13.65
N GLY A 321 22.10 -3.09 -13.36
CA GLY A 321 23.51 -2.79 -13.12
C GLY A 321 23.97 -2.83 -11.66
N PHE A 322 23.13 -3.21 -10.70
CA PHE A 322 23.60 -3.46 -9.33
C PHE A 322 24.53 -4.68 -9.29
N LYS A 323 25.72 -4.51 -8.69
CA LYS A 323 26.69 -5.57 -8.43
C LYS A 323 26.83 -5.70 -6.91
N GLY A 324 26.29 -6.79 -6.37
CA GLY A 324 26.21 -7.06 -4.93
C GLY A 324 27.54 -7.32 -4.25
#